data_AF-A0A3E1EN31-F1
#
_entry.id   AF-A0A3E1EN31-F1
#
_cell.length_a   1.000
_cell.length_b   1.000
_cell.length_c   1.000
_cell.angle_alpha   90.00
_cell.angle_beta   90.00
_cell.angle_gamma   90.00
#
_symmetry.space_group_name_H-M   'P 1'
#
loop_
_entity.id
_entity.type
_entity.pdbx_description
1 polymer ?
#
loop_
_entity_poly.entity_id
_entity_poly.type
_entity_poly.pdbx_seq_one_letter_code
_entity_poly.pdbx_strand_id
1 'polypeptide(L)'
;MFFWIYDIPTWQLASLFAAVFVGVTWAGILLLSPFIKIWLKGQEIVHAEAFRQFNDMIVMRRQRIQSIGTGIPGVLWYVVAVGAVINTLLILCFRIRFDIHLFIGGMLSFFVGVVVFLVAAMDHPFRGDVSVGPDAFQLIYTSIMAR
;
A
#
# COMPACT_ATOMS: atom_id res chain seq x y z
N MET A 1 1.42 50.88 -59.65
CA MET A 1 1.10 49.76 -60.58
C MET A 1 0.23 48.70 -59.89
N PHE A 2 -0.81 49.11 -59.14
CA PHE A 2 -1.75 48.22 -58.41
C PHE A 2 -3.18 48.80 -58.49
N PHE A 3 -3.67 49.13 -59.69
CA PHE A 3 -5.02 49.67 -59.88
C PHE A 3 -6.10 48.57 -60.01
N TRP A 4 -5.72 47.34 -60.38
CA TRP A 4 -6.61 46.17 -60.46
C TRP A 4 -7.34 45.84 -59.14
N ILE A 5 -6.79 46.24 -57.98
CA ILE A 5 -7.38 45.97 -56.67
C ILE A 5 -8.71 46.72 -56.44
N TYR A 6 -8.95 47.83 -57.17
CA TYR A 6 -10.14 48.67 -57.02
C TYR A 6 -11.29 48.29 -57.97
N ASP A 7 -11.02 47.52 -59.04
CA ASP A 7 -12.04 47.05 -59.98
C ASP A 7 -12.79 45.80 -59.46
N ILE A 8 -12.36 45.24 -58.33
CA ILE A 8 -12.91 44.01 -57.75
C ILE A 8 -14.09 44.35 -56.82
N PRO A 9 -15.27 43.74 -56.99
CA PRO A 9 -16.41 43.95 -56.09
C PRO A 9 -16.02 43.80 -54.62
N THR A 10 -16.46 44.72 -53.76
CA THR A 10 -16.07 44.79 -52.32
C THR A 10 -16.32 43.49 -51.54
N TRP A 11 -17.34 42.73 -51.93
CA TRP A 11 -17.65 41.43 -51.33
C TRP A 11 -16.62 40.33 -51.66
N GLN A 12 -15.97 40.39 -52.83
CA GLN A 12 -14.90 39.47 -53.22
C GLN A 12 -13.62 39.73 -52.42
N LEU A 13 -13.32 41.00 -52.18
CA LEU A 13 -12.18 41.38 -51.36
C LEU A 13 -12.40 40.99 -49.89
N ALA A 14 -13.61 41.20 -49.36
CA ALA A 14 -13.98 40.77 -48.01
C ALA A 14 -13.89 39.25 -47.82
N SER A 15 -14.31 38.46 -48.81
CA SER A 15 -14.26 37.00 -48.75
C SER A 15 -12.83 36.44 -48.86
N LEU A 16 -11.97 37.05 -49.67
CA LEU A 16 -10.54 36.68 -49.72
C LEU A 16 -9.83 36.96 -48.41
N PHE A 17 -10.04 38.14 -47.82
CA PHE A 17 -9.46 38.46 -46.52
C PHE A 17 -9.98 37.54 -45.42
N ALA A 18 -11.28 37.25 -45.41
CA ALA A 18 -11.87 36.29 -44.47
C ALA A 18 -11.27 34.88 -44.64
N ALA A 19 -11.14 34.40 -45.88
CA ALA A 19 -10.55 33.10 -46.17
C ALA A 19 -9.08 33.00 -45.74
N VAL A 20 -8.29 34.06 -45.95
CA VAL A 20 -6.90 34.13 -45.48
C VAL A 20 -6.85 34.10 -43.95
N PHE A 21 -7.70 34.88 -43.28
CA PHE A 21 -7.72 34.93 -41.81
C PHE A 21 -8.14 33.59 -41.19
N VAL A 22 -9.17 32.95 -41.77
CA VAL A 22 -9.64 31.62 -41.35
C VAL A 22 -8.58 30.57 -41.62
N GLY A 23 -7.93 30.61 -42.78
CA GLY A 23 -6.83 29.72 -43.14
C GLY A 23 -5.64 29.85 -42.20
N VAL A 24 -5.23 31.06 -41.84
CA VAL A 24 -4.16 31.31 -40.87
C VAL A 24 -4.55 30.80 -39.48
N THR A 25 -5.80 31.01 -39.07
CA THR A 25 -6.30 30.54 -37.77
C THR A 25 -6.33 29.01 -37.71
N TRP A 26 -6.82 28.36 -38.75
CA TRP A 26 -6.83 26.90 -38.87
C TRP A 26 -5.42 26.31 -38.94
N ALA A 27 -4.52 26.92 -39.72
CA ALA A 27 -3.12 26.50 -39.79
C ALA A 27 -2.43 26.63 -38.42
N GLY A 28 -2.70 27.71 -37.68
CA GLY A 28 -2.18 27.90 -36.32
C GLY A 28 -2.68 26.82 -35.35
N ILE A 29 -3.98 26.51 -35.37
CA ILE A 29 -4.57 25.47 -34.51
C ILE A 29 -4.06 24.08 -34.90
N LEU A 30 -3.93 23.77 -36.19
CA LEU A 30 -3.42 22.48 -36.68
C LEU A 30 -1.94 22.28 -36.38
N LEU A 31 -1.13 23.35 -36.41
CA LEU A 31 0.29 23.27 -36.05
C LEU A 31 0.51 23.18 -34.54
N LEU A 32 -0.27 23.93 -33.74
CA LEU A 32 -0.09 23.99 -32.28
C LEU A 32 -0.75 22.83 -31.53
N SER A 33 -1.91 22.35 -31.99
CA SER A 33 -2.66 21.30 -31.28
C SER A 33 -1.95 19.94 -31.13
N PRO A 34 -1.21 19.40 -32.12
CA PRO A 34 -0.50 18.13 -31.94
C PRO A 34 0.70 18.30 -31.02
N PHE A 35 1.40 19.44 -31.10
CA PHE A 35 2.57 19.71 -30.28
C PHE A 35 2.18 19.80 -28.80
N ILE A 36 1.18 20.61 -28.44
CA ILE A 36 0.75 20.77 -27.04
C ILE A 36 0.30 19.44 -26.42
N LYS A 37 -0.45 18.60 -27.16
CA LYS A 37 -0.90 17.29 -26.65
C LYS A 37 0.25 16.31 -26.41
N ILE A 38 1.31 16.35 -27.21
CA ILE A 38 2.48 15.47 -27.07
C ILE A 38 3.30 15.87 -25.84
N TRP A 39 3.54 17.17 -25.63
CA TRP A 39 4.29 17.66 -24.47
C TRP A 39 3.53 17.48 -23.15
N LEU A 40 2.21 17.67 -23.14
CA LEU A 40 1.41 17.53 -21.93
C LEU A 40 1.26 16.08 -21.48
N LYS A 41 1.05 15.13 -22.42
CA LYS A 41 0.94 13.70 -22.10
C LYS A 41 2.22 13.14 -21.47
N GLY A 42 3.39 13.58 -21.92
CA GLY A 42 4.67 13.13 -21.35
C GLY A 42 4.84 13.52 -19.87
N GLN A 43 4.42 14.73 -19.51
CA GLN A 43 4.46 15.23 -18.12
C GLN A 43 3.44 14.48 -17.24
N GLU A 44 2.24 14.26 -17.74
CA GLU A 44 1.16 13.59 -17.01
C GLU A 44 1.51 12.13 -16.69
N ILE A 45 2.15 11.41 -17.63
CA ILE A 45 2.58 10.01 -17.42
C ILE A 45 3.68 9.91 -16.36
N VAL A 46 4.68 10.79 -16.39
CA VAL A 46 5.79 10.77 -15.42
C VAL A 46 5.30 11.16 -14.02
N HIS A 47 4.42 12.16 -13.91
CA HIS A 47 3.83 12.52 -12.63
C HIS A 47 2.91 11.43 -12.09
N ALA A 48 2.06 10.83 -12.94
CA ALA A 48 1.18 9.74 -12.54
C ALA A 48 1.97 8.51 -12.04
N GLU A 49 3.05 8.14 -12.74
CA GLU A 49 3.91 7.03 -12.32
C GLU A 49 4.66 7.34 -11.01
N ALA A 50 5.16 8.57 -10.85
CA ALA A 50 5.80 9.00 -9.60
C ALA A 50 4.82 8.97 -8.41
N PHE A 51 3.60 9.47 -8.59
CA PHE A 51 2.56 9.39 -7.57
C PHE A 51 2.17 7.93 -7.25
N ARG A 52 2.14 7.05 -8.27
CA ARG A 52 1.87 5.62 -8.07
C ARG A 52 2.95 4.97 -7.20
N GLN A 53 4.22 5.18 -7.53
CA GLN A 53 5.34 4.63 -6.73
C GLN A 53 5.36 5.18 -5.30
N PHE A 54 5.07 6.47 -5.11
CA PHE A 54 4.95 7.07 -3.78
C PHE A 54 3.80 6.44 -2.97
N ASN A 55 2.65 6.24 -3.60
CA ASN A 55 1.51 5.61 -2.96
C ASN A 55 1.84 4.16 -2.56
N ASP A 56 2.48 3.39 -3.44
CA ASP A 56 2.88 2.01 -3.15
C ASP A 56 3.85 1.94 -1.96
N MET A 57 4.84 2.84 -1.90
CA MET A 57 5.74 2.96 -0.75
C MET A 57 4.99 3.25 0.56
N ILE A 58 4.02 4.17 0.53
CA ILE A 58 3.20 4.51 1.69
C ILE A 58 2.33 3.32 2.12
N VAL A 59 1.75 2.59 1.17
CA VAL A 59 0.94 1.39 1.42
C VAL A 59 1.78 0.30 2.09
N MET A 60 2.96 -0.01 1.54
CA MET A 60 3.86 -1.01 2.15
C MET A 60 4.31 -0.59 3.56
N ARG A 61 4.61 0.69 3.76
CA ARG A 61 4.94 1.22 5.10
C ARG A 61 3.76 1.07 6.07
N ARG A 62 2.54 1.39 5.62
CA ARG A 62 1.33 1.26 6.45
C ARG A 62 1.04 -0.19 6.81
N GLN A 63 1.23 -1.14 5.89
CA GLN A 63 1.10 -2.58 6.17
C GLN A 63 2.08 -3.03 7.26
N ARG A 64 3.34 -2.59 7.21
CA ARG A 64 4.33 -2.93 8.26
C ARG A 64 3.95 -2.33 9.62
N ILE A 65 3.42 -1.11 9.66
CA ILE A 65 2.99 -0.49 10.93
C ILE A 65 1.74 -1.18 11.49
N GLN A 66 0.79 -1.52 10.63
CA GLN A 66 -0.40 -2.29 11.02
C GLN A 66 -0.04 -3.66 11.55
N SER A 67 0.95 -4.34 10.95
CA SER A 67 1.41 -5.65 11.40
C SER A 67 2.19 -5.61 12.73
N ILE A 68 2.71 -4.45 13.15
CA ILE A 68 3.37 -4.26 14.44
C ILE A 68 2.35 -3.96 15.56
N GLY A 69 1.21 -3.34 15.23
CA GLY A 69 0.20 -2.92 16.21
C GLY A 69 -0.88 -3.94 16.55
N THR A 70 -1.02 -5.02 15.78
CA THR A 70 -2.07 -6.03 16.00
C THR A 70 -1.59 -7.21 16.85
N GLY A 71 -0.96 -6.92 17.99
CA GLY A 71 -0.81 -7.93 19.04
C GLY A 71 -2.18 -8.36 19.56
N ILE A 72 -2.26 -9.52 20.19
CA ILE A 72 -3.50 -9.98 20.82
C ILE A 72 -3.85 -8.98 21.94
N PRO A 73 -5.08 -8.43 21.98
CA PRO A 73 -5.49 -7.53 23.07
C PRO A 73 -5.14 -8.12 24.43
N GLY A 74 -4.46 -7.37 25.31
CA GLY A 74 -3.99 -7.88 26.61
C GLY A 74 -5.09 -8.53 27.48
N VAL A 75 -6.35 -8.20 27.22
CA VAL A 75 -7.53 -8.87 27.81
C VAL A 75 -7.55 -10.38 27.56
N LEU A 76 -7.13 -10.85 26.38
CA LEU A 76 -7.07 -12.28 26.04
C LEU A 76 -6.03 -13.04 26.86
N TRP A 77 -4.90 -12.41 27.22
CA TRP A 77 -3.93 -12.99 28.15
C TRP A 77 -4.53 -13.22 29.54
N TYR A 78 -5.33 -12.27 30.03
CA TYR A 78 -6.07 -12.45 31.29
C TYR A 78 -7.07 -13.61 31.19
N VAL A 79 -7.83 -13.71 30.09
CA VAL A 79 -8.79 -14.81 29.89
C VAL A 79 -8.09 -16.17 29.87
N VAL A 80 -6.96 -16.29 29.17
CA VAL A 80 -6.18 -17.54 29.10
C VAL A 80 -5.59 -17.89 30.47
N ALA A 81 -5.03 -16.93 31.19
CA ALA A 81 -4.48 -17.15 32.53
C ALA A 81 -5.56 -17.58 33.54
N VAL A 82 -6.70 -16.89 33.54
CA VAL A 82 -7.84 -17.24 34.41
C VAL A 82 -8.40 -18.62 34.06
N GLY A 83 -8.56 -18.93 32.76
CA GLY A 83 -9.01 -20.25 32.30
C GLY A 83 -8.07 -21.38 32.72
N ALA A 84 -6.75 -21.19 32.60
CA ALA A 84 -5.75 -22.15 33.05
C ALA A 84 -5.82 -22.40 34.57
N VAL A 85 -5.97 -21.34 35.37
CA VAL A 85 -6.10 -21.44 36.83
C VAL A 85 -7.38 -22.16 37.21
N ILE A 86 -8.53 -21.77 36.66
CA ILE A 86 -9.82 -22.40 36.94
C ILE A 86 -9.77 -23.89 36.60
N ASN A 87 -9.27 -24.23 35.41
CA ASN A 87 -9.18 -25.62 34.96
C ASN A 87 -8.25 -26.45 35.85
N THR A 88 -7.14 -25.87 36.30
CA THR A 88 -6.21 -26.52 37.24
C THR A 88 -6.86 -26.74 38.60
N LEU A 89 -7.55 -25.73 39.16
CA LEU A 89 -8.29 -25.85 40.41
C LEU A 89 -9.42 -26.86 40.32
N LEU A 90 -10.11 -26.92 39.17
CA LEU A 90 -11.20 -27.85 38.94
C LEU A 90 -10.69 -29.29 39.04
N ILE A 91 -9.58 -29.59 38.35
CA ILE A 91 -8.91 -30.90 38.44
C ILE A 91 -8.58 -31.20 39.89
N LEU A 92 -7.90 -30.29 40.60
CA LEU A 92 -7.45 -30.50 41.99
C LEU A 92 -8.61 -30.77 42.97
N CYS A 93 -9.81 -30.24 42.71
CA CYS A 93 -11.01 -30.52 43.53
C CYS A 93 -11.60 -31.93 43.30
N PHE A 94 -11.29 -32.60 42.19
CA PHE A 94 -11.81 -33.95 41.93
C PHE A 94 -11.11 -34.98 42.80
N ARG A 95 -11.88 -35.61 43.70
CA ARG A 95 -11.39 -36.72 44.52
C ARG A 95 -11.53 -38.05 43.77
N ILE A 96 -10.49 -38.40 43.01
CA ILE A 96 -10.38 -39.66 42.25
C ILE A 96 -9.11 -40.43 42.63
N ARG A 97 -8.97 -41.67 42.14
CA ARG A 97 -7.76 -42.48 42.36
C ARG A 97 -6.51 -41.74 41.84
N PHE A 98 -5.42 -41.77 42.62
CA PHE A 98 -4.20 -41.01 42.36
C PHE A 98 -3.62 -41.25 40.95
N ASP A 99 -3.59 -42.51 40.49
CA ASP A 99 -3.05 -42.87 39.17
C ASP A 99 -3.83 -42.21 38.02
N ILE A 100 -5.16 -42.24 38.12
CA ILE A 100 -6.07 -41.67 37.12
C ILE A 100 -6.03 -40.14 37.20
N HIS A 101 -5.89 -39.61 38.42
CA HIS A 101 -5.75 -38.18 38.66
C HIS A 101 -4.52 -37.60 37.99
N LEU A 102 -3.38 -38.29 38.13
CA LEU A 102 -2.12 -37.92 37.51
C LEU A 102 -2.21 -37.99 35.98
N PHE A 103 -2.84 -39.04 35.44
CA PHE A 103 -2.96 -39.23 34.00
C PHE A 103 -3.86 -38.17 33.34
N ILE A 104 -5.07 -37.96 33.88
CA ILE A 104 -6.03 -36.99 33.34
C ILE A 104 -5.53 -35.55 33.58
N GLY A 105 -5.05 -35.26 34.79
CA GLY A 105 -4.51 -33.93 35.14
C GLY A 105 -3.26 -33.59 34.33
N GLY A 106 -2.38 -34.56 34.10
CA GLY A 106 -1.19 -34.41 33.27
C GLY A 106 -1.54 -34.16 31.81
N MET A 107 -2.45 -34.94 31.22
CA MET A 107 -2.87 -34.77 29.82
C MET A 107 -3.57 -33.42 29.61
N LEU A 108 -4.40 -32.98 30.55
CA LEU A 108 -5.08 -31.69 30.48
C LEU A 108 -4.11 -30.51 30.70
N SER A 109 -3.16 -30.63 31.63
CA SER A 109 -2.13 -29.60 31.86
C SER A 109 -1.20 -29.47 30.65
N PHE A 110 -0.85 -30.58 30.02
CA PHE A 110 -0.09 -30.58 28.77
C PHE A 110 -0.84 -29.84 27.66
N PHE A 111 -2.14 -30.15 27.48
CA PHE A 111 -2.97 -29.47 26.50
C PHE A 111 -3.07 -27.96 26.76
N VAL A 112 -3.33 -27.55 28.01
CA VAL A 112 -3.34 -26.13 28.42
C VAL A 112 -1.99 -25.47 28.13
N GLY A 113 -0.88 -26.13 28.43
CA GLY A 113 0.47 -25.64 28.16
C GLY A 113 0.74 -25.42 26.67
N VAL A 114 0.33 -26.36 25.81
CA VAL A 114 0.45 -26.23 24.35
C VAL A 114 -0.38 -25.05 23.82
N VAL A 115 -1.60 -24.86 24.33
CA VAL A 115 -2.45 -23.72 23.96
C VAL A 115 -1.80 -22.39 24.38
N VAL A 116 -1.29 -22.29 25.62
CA VAL A 116 -0.60 -21.10 26.10
C VAL A 116 0.65 -20.80 25.27
N PHE A 117 1.43 -21.83 24.92
CA PHE A 117 2.58 -21.69 24.03
C PHE A 117 2.18 -21.17 22.64
N LEU A 118 1.11 -21.71 22.06
CA LEU A 118 0.60 -21.26 20.77
C LEU A 118 0.16 -19.79 20.82
N VAL A 119 -0.56 -19.39 21.86
CA VAL A 119 -0.97 -18.00 22.08
C VAL A 119 0.25 -17.09 22.17
N ALA A 120 1.27 -17.49 22.93
CA ALA A 120 2.52 -16.73 23.05
C ALA A 120 3.27 -16.61 21.71
N ALA A 121 3.34 -17.69 20.93
CA ALA A 121 3.98 -17.71 19.61
C ALA A 121 3.23 -16.85 18.59
N MET A 122 1.89 -16.78 18.70
CA MET A 122 1.03 -16.01 17.80
C MET A 122 0.82 -14.56 18.22
N ASP A 123 1.09 -14.18 19.48
CA ASP A 123 0.94 -12.81 19.96
C ASP A 123 1.90 -11.84 19.25
N HIS A 124 3.09 -12.32 18.90
CA HIS A 124 4.09 -11.54 18.19
C HIS A 124 4.68 -12.31 16.98
N PRO A 125 3.90 -12.46 15.90
CA PRO A 125 4.29 -13.29 14.75
C PRO A 125 5.55 -12.79 14.05
N PHE A 126 5.90 -11.50 14.21
CA PHE A 126 7.09 -10.87 13.62
C PHE A 126 8.24 -10.65 14.62
N ARG A 127 8.18 -11.17 15.86
CA ARG A 127 9.30 -11.12 16.84
C ARG A 127 10.13 -12.41 16.91
N GLY A 128 9.70 -13.50 16.26
CA GLY A 128 10.47 -14.76 16.19
C GLY A 128 11.52 -14.76 15.07
N ASP A 129 12.21 -15.89 14.85
CA ASP A 129 13.27 -16.09 13.83
C ASP A 129 12.84 -15.76 12.37
N VAL A 130 11.55 -15.56 12.13
CA VAL A 130 10.96 -15.11 10.85
C VAL A 130 10.66 -13.60 10.85
N SER A 131 11.31 -12.87 11.74
CA SER A 131 11.37 -11.40 11.77
C SER A 131 12.09 -10.92 10.50
N VAL A 132 11.45 -10.05 9.72
CA VAL A 132 12.10 -9.40 8.58
C VAL A 132 13.18 -8.46 9.14
N GLY A 133 14.43 -8.96 9.17
CA GLY A 133 15.61 -8.25 9.63
C GLY A 133 15.93 -6.99 8.83
N PRO A 134 16.79 -6.11 9.36
CA PRO A 134 17.18 -4.86 8.70
C PRO A 134 18.07 -5.06 7.47
N ASP A 135 18.45 -6.30 7.13
CA ASP A 135 19.43 -6.64 6.09
C ASP A 135 19.06 -6.08 4.71
N ALA A 136 17.77 -6.08 4.36
CA ALA A 136 17.28 -5.51 3.10
C ALA A 136 17.51 -3.99 3.02
N PHE A 137 17.41 -3.27 4.14
CA PHE A 137 17.67 -1.84 4.20
C PHE A 137 19.18 -1.54 4.24
N GLN A 138 19.96 -2.37 4.92
CA GLN A 138 21.42 -2.25 4.93
C GLN A 138 22.00 -2.46 3.52
N LEU A 139 21.52 -3.44 2.76
CA LEU A 139 21.98 -3.69 1.39
C LEU A 139 21.76 -2.47 0.46
N ILE A 140 20.62 -1.79 0.60
CA ILE A 140 20.33 -0.57 -0.17
C ILE A 140 21.21 0.59 0.32
N TYR A 141 21.36 0.76 1.64
CA TYR A 141 22.24 1.78 2.20
C TYR A 141 23.68 1.62 1.73
N THR A 142 24.23 0.41 1.80
CA THR A 142 25.59 0.11 1.35
C THR A 142 25.76 0.31 -0.15
N SER A 143 24.77 -0.07 -0.97
CA SER A 143 24.87 0.11 -2.43
C SER A 143 24.79 1.59 -2.86
N ILE A 144 24.10 2.44 -2.11
CA ILE A 144 24.05 3.90 -2.36
C ILE A 144 25.32 4.60 -1.84
N MET A 145 25.82 4.23 -0.65
CA MET A 145 27.03 4.85 -0.08
C MET A 145 28.34 4.38 -0.71
N ALA A 146 28.34 3.21 -1.38
CA ALA A 146 29.53 2.67 -2.06
C ALA A 146 29.72 3.25 -3.48
N ARG A 147 28.85 4.15 -3.93
CA ARG A 147 28.92 4.83 -5.23
C ARG A 147 29.29 6.30 -5.06
#